data_AF-A0A963ENB3-F1
#
_entry.id   AF-A0A963ENB3-F1
#
_cell.length_a   1.000
_cell.length_b   1.000
_cell.length_c   1.000
_cell.angle_alpha   90.00
_cell.angle_beta   90.00
_cell.angle_gamma   90.00
#
_symmetry.space_group_name_H-M   'P 1'
#
loop_
_entity.id
_entity.type
_entity.pdbx_description
1 polymer ?
#
loop_
_entity_poly.entity_id
_entity_poly.type
_entity_poly.pdbx_seq_one_letter_code
_entity_poly.pdbx_strand_id
1 'polypeptide(L)' 'MTQSPTPDFPASLITDTPEAGFALAIRLSRLAVKAAQPDMSVLKSLRADYANDASSLISVSEVVAIHFQTIAAANEYWRG' A
#
# COMPACT_ATOMS: atom_id res chain seq x y z
N MET A 1 12.50 1.01 -27.69
CA MET A 1 12.56 1.49 -26.29
C MET A 1 11.22 1.16 -25.64
N THR A 2 11.10 -0.01 -25.03
CA THR A 2 9.87 -0.41 -24.33
C THR A 2 9.81 0.35 -23.02
N GLN A 3 8.96 1.38 -22.96
CA GLN A 3 8.65 2.07 -21.71
C GLN A 3 8.09 1.02 -20.74
N SER A 4 8.80 0.75 -19.65
CA SER A 4 8.25 0.00 -18.51
C SER A 4 6.97 0.70 -18.06
N PRO A 5 5.87 -0.02 -17.77
CA PRO A 5 4.64 0.63 -17.33
C PRO A 5 4.97 1.40 -16.05
N THR A 6 4.71 2.71 -16.05
CA THR A 6 4.79 3.53 -14.84
C THR A 6 4.03 2.77 -13.74
N PRO A 7 4.63 2.47 -12.58
CA PRO A 7 3.89 1.80 -11.53
C PRO A 7 2.64 2.62 -11.23
N ASP A 8 1.48 1.95 -11.09
CA ASP A 8 0.13 2.51 -10.97
C ASP A 8 -0.07 3.34 -9.69
N PHE A 9 0.82 4.29 -9.41
CA PHE A 9 0.75 5.20 -8.29
C PHE A 9 -0.44 6.15 -8.48
N PRO A 10 -1.21 6.41 -7.41
CA PRO A 10 -2.32 7.34 -7.45
C PRO A 10 -1.81 8.76 -7.73
N ALA A 11 -2.56 9.53 -8.54
CA ALA A 11 -2.23 10.91 -8.84
C ALA A 11 -2.50 11.89 -7.67
N SER A 12 -3.21 11.43 -6.64
CA SER A 12 -3.57 12.24 -5.46
C SER A 12 -3.65 11.37 -4.20
N LEU A 13 -3.39 11.98 -3.05
CA LEU A 13 -3.63 11.40 -1.73
C LEU A 13 -4.99 11.82 -1.13
N ILE A 14 -5.74 12.67 -1.82
CA ILE A 14 -7.05 13.14 -1.39
C ILE A 14 -8.10 12.04 -1.60
N THR A 15 -8.92 11.81 -0.58
CA THR A 15 -9.97 10.79 -0.52
C THR A 15 -11.17 11.30 0.26
N ASP A 16 -12.38 10.96 -0.18
CA ASP A 16 -13.62 11.52 0.38
C ASP A 16 -13.92 11.04 1.80
N THR A 17 -13.42 9.86 2.19
CA THR A 17 -13.73 9.24 3.49
C THR A 17 -12.49 8.56 4.11
N PRO A 18 -12.47 8.38 5.45
CA PRO A 18 -11.41 7.62 6.11
C PRO A 18 -11.25 6.19 5.58
N GLU A 19 -12.35 5.54 5.21
CA GLU A 19 -12.33 4.19 4.62
C GLU A 19 -11.61 4.19 3.27
N ALA A 20 -11.92 5.15 2.39
CA ALA A 20 -11.23 5.32 1.12
C ALA A 20 -9.74 5.65 1.33
N GLY A 21 -9.42 6.46 2.34
CA GLY A 21 -8.05 6.74 2.76
C GLY A 21 -7.29 5.50 3.21
N PHE A 22 -7.94 4.61 3.98
CA PHE A 22 -7.33 3.35 4.43
C PHE A 22 -7.12 2.38 3.28
N ALA A 23 -8.09 2.26 2.37
CA ALA A 23 -7.95 1.47 1.14
C ALA A 23 -6.79 1.99 0.27
N LEU A 24 -6.61 3.32 0.18
CA LEU A 24 -5.48 3.93 -0.50
C LEU A 24 -4.15 3.60 0.19
N ALA A 25 -4.10 3.62 1.52
CA ALA A 25 -2.91 3.25 2.29
C ALA A 25 -2.48 1.81 1.98
N ILE A 26 -3.41 0.85 2.01
CA ILE A 26 -3.14 -0.56 1.63
C ILE A 26 -2.61 -0.66 0.20
N ARG A 27 -3.19 0.09 -0.73
CA ARG A 27 -2.75 0.10 -2.13
C ARG A 27 -1.31 0.58 -2.24
N LEU A 28 -0.96 1.68 -1.58
CA LEU A 28 0.42 2.22 -1.59
C LEU A 28 1.43 1.23 -1.00
N SER A 29 1.10 0.61 0.14
CA SER A 29 1.95 -0.44 0.75
C SER A 29 2.24 -1.58 -0.23
N ARG A 30 1.22 -2.04 -0.96
CA ARG A 30 1.35 -3.13 -1.95
C ARG A 30 2.13 -2.69 -3.20
N LEU A 31 1.96 -1.44 -3.64
CA LEU A 31 2.70 -0.89 -4.77
C LEU A 31 4.20 -0.76 -4.46
N ALA A 32 4.57 -0.40 -3.23
CA ALA A 32 5.97 -0.37 -2.81
C ALA A 32 6.63 -1.74 -2.93
N VAL A 33 5.96 -2.81 -2.46
CA VAL A 33 6.43 -4.20 -2.60
C VAL A 33 6.57 -4.60 -4.07
N LYS A 34 5.57 -4.27 -4.91
CA LYS A 34 5.60 -4.55 -6.36
C LYS A 34 6.69 -3.76 -7.09
N ALA A 35 6.99 -2.54 -6.65
CA ALA A 35 8.07 -1.74 -7.23
C ALA A 35 9.45 -2.32 -6.88
N ALA A 36 9.61 -2.85 -5.66
CA ALA A 36 10.84 -3.52 -5.24
C ALA A 36 11.03 -4.90 -5.91
N GLN A 37 9.94 -5.63 -6.11
CA GLN A 37 9.93 -6.94 -6.78
C GLN A 37 8.84 -6.97 -7.87
N PRO A 38 9.21 -6.73 -9.15
CA PRO A 38 8.23 -6.66 -10.23
C PRO A 38 7.74 -8.04 -10.71
N ASP A 39 8.43 -9.14 -10.38
CA ASP A 39 8.02 -10.49 -10.79
C ASP A 39 6.86 -10.99 -9.93
N MET A 40 5.69 -11.08 -10.56
CA MET A 40 4.46 -11.56 -9.95
C MET A 40 4.55 -13.03 -9.49
N SER A 41 5.39 -13.86 -10.12
CA SER A 41 5.57 -15.25 -9.74
C SER A 41 6.32 -15.34 -8.41
N VAL A 42 7.38 -14.55 -8.26
CA VAL A 42 8.12 -14.42 -7.00
C VAL A 42 7.23 -13.88 -5.88
N LEU A 43 6.42 -12.85 -6.16
CA LEU A 43 5.47 -12.32 -5.17
C LEU A 43 4.44 -13.36 -4.71
N LYS A 44 3.97 -14.21 -5.63
CA LYS A 44 3.02 -15.28 -5.30
C LYS A 44 3.66 -16.36 -4.45
N SER A 45 4.90 -16.77 -4.74
CA SER A 45 5.58 -17.80 -3.95
C SER A 45 5.84 -17.32 -2.51
N LEU A 46 6.27 -16.08 -2.34
CA LEU A 46 6.55 -15.49 -1.01
C LEU A 46 5.29 -15.26 -0.17
N ARG A 47 4.10 -15.23 -0.77
CA ARG A 47 2.85 -14.97 -0.05
C ARG A 47 2.53 -16.03 1.00
N ALA A 48 2.86 -17.29 0.73
CA ALA A 48 2.60 -18.38 1.68
C ALA A 48 3.37 -18.18 3.00
N ASP A 49 4.59 -17.63 2.90
CA ASP A 49 5.49 -17.44 4.03
C ASP A 49 4.96 -16.39 5.00
N TYR A 50 4.57 -15.22 4.50
CA TYR A 50 4.16 -14.12 5.37
C TYR A 50 2.67 -14.15 5.75
N ALA A 51 1.80 -14.82 4.98
CA ALA A 51 0.35 -14.79 5.21
C ALA A 51 -0.09 -15.56 6.47
N ASN A 52 0.73 -16.50 6.94
CA ASN A 52 0.45 -17.30 8.14
C ASN A 52 1.38 -16.97 9.31
N ASP A 53 2.25 -15.97 9.16
CA ASP A 53 3.18 -15.56 10.19
C ASP A 53 2.67 -14.31 10.93
N ALA A 54 2.51 -14.41 12.25
CA ALA A 54 1.93 -13.33 13.05
C ALA A 54 2.80 -12.07 13.05
N SER A 55 4.13 -12.22 13.11
CA SER A 55 5.06 -11.08 13.07
C SER A 55 4.98 -10.34 11.74
N SER A 56 4.86 -11.09 10.64
CA SER A 56 4.68 -10.55 9.31
C SER A 56 3.34 -9.83 9.16
N LEU A 57 2.24 -10.39 9.68
CA LEU A 57 0.93 -9.73 9.66
C LEU A 57 0.92 -8.42 10.45
N ILE A 58 1.59 -8.37 11.60
CA ILE A 58 1.79 -7.14 12.37
C ILE A 58 2.61 -6.13 11.57
N SER A 59 3.71 -6.57 10.94
CA SER A 59 4.58 -5.71 10.12
C SER A 59 3.82 -5.12 8.93
N VAL A 60 2.98 -5.91 8.26
CA VAL A 60 2.10 -5.43 7.18
C VAL A 60 1.15 -4.35 7.72
N SER A 61 0.54 -4.57 8.89
CA SER A 61 -0.34 -3.58 9.52
C SER A 61 0.39 -2.28 9.85
N GLU A 62 1.62 -2.35 10.35
CA GLU A 62 2.45 -1.17 10.67
C GLU A 62 2.72 -0.32 9.43
N VAL A 63 3.13 -0.95 8.32
CA VAL A 63 3.39 -0.24 7.05
C VAL A 63 2.12 0.46 6.54
N VAL A 64 0.96 -0.19 6.64
CA VAL A 64 -0.32 0.43 6.27
C VAL A 64 -0.63 1.61 7.20
N ALA A 65 -0.40 1.49 8.51
CA ALA A 65 -0.62 2.56 9.46
C ALA A 65 0.23 3.80 9.16
N ILE A 66 1.50 3.62 8.77
CA ILE A 66 2.40 4.72 8.38
C ILE A 66 1.89 5.45 7.14
N HIS A 67 1.44 4.72 6.11
CA HIS A 67 0.83 5.35 4.93
C HIS A 67 -0.48 6.05 5.28
N PHE A 68 -1.32 5.41 6.10
CA PHE A 68 -2.60 5.98 6.51
C PHE A 68 -2.42 7.26 7.32
N GLN A 69 -1.41 7.36 8.18
CA GLN A 69 -1.07 8.59 8.90
C GLN A 69 -0.79 9.74 7.92
N THR A 70 -0.04 9.48 6.85
CA THR A 70 0.26 10.49 5.83
C THR A 70 -0.99 10.89 5.04
N ILE A 71 -1.81 9.92 4.65
CA ILE A 71 -3.06 10.16 3.91
C ILE A 71 -4.06 10.93 4.80
N ALA A 72 -4.22 10.55 6.06
CA ALA A 72 -5.10 11.24 6.99
C ALA A 72 -4.69 12.71 7.17
N ALA A 73 -3.39 12.98 7.33
CA ALA A 73 -2.87 14.34 7.38
C ALA A 73 -3.14 15.12 6.09
N ALA A 74 -2.98 14.50 4.92
CA ALA A 74 -3.29 15.12 3.62
C ALA A 74 -4.78 15.45 3.42
N ASN A 75 -5.67 14.76 4.15
CA ASN A 75 -7.13 14.95 4.10
C ASN A 75 -7.67 15.73 5.31
N GLU A 76 -6.81 16.44 6.05
CA GLU A 76 -7.19 17.17 7.28
C GLU A 76 -7.98 16.30 8.28
N TYR A 77 -7.67 15.00 8.32
CA TYR A 77 -8.35 13.97 9.11
C TYR A 77 -9.86 13.85 8.84
N TRP A 78 -10.33 14.27 7.66
CA TRP A 78 -11.74 14.30 7.28
C TRP A 78 -12.62 15.04 8.31
N ARG A 79 -12.05 16.04 8.98
CA ARG A 79 -12.77 16.87 9.95
C ARG A 79 -13.78 17.71 9.18
N GLY A 80 -15.05 17.44 9.43
CA GLY A 80 -16.17 18.32 9.06
C GLY A 80 -16.28 19.50 10.01
#